data_AF-A0A956U1Q7-F1
#
_entry.id   AF-A0A956U1Q7-F1
#
_cell.length_a   1.000
_cell.length_b   1.000
_cell.length_c   1.000
_cell.angle_alpha   90.00
_cell.angle_beta   90.00
_cell.angle_gamma   90.00
#
_symmetry.space_group_name_H-M   'P 1'
#
loop_
_entity.id
_entity.type
_entity.pdbx_description
1 polymer ?
#
loop_
_entity_poly.entity_id
_entity_poly.type
_entity_poly.pdbx_seq_one_letter_code
_entity_poly.pdbx_strand_id
1 'polypeptide(L)'
;MFPRNYYELMAEYNKWMDGKIYEKCAAIPDSDRKKDMGAFFKSIHSTLNHIYYGDVAWLERLRDGTFTPRRIGTDAFDDFGELRAAQEKLDDEILEWAR
;
A
#
# COMPACT_ATOMS: atom_id res chain seq x y z
N MET A 1 12.01 -18.75 -16.11
CA MET A 1 10.91 -19.03 -15.16
C MET A 1 11.47 -18.74 -13.78
N PHE A 2 10.84 -17.84 -13.01
CA PHE A 2 11.34 -17.46 -11.69
C PHE A 2 11.37 -18.68 -10.75
N PRO A 3 12.33 -18.75 -9.80
CA PRO A 3 12.35 -19.82 -8.81
C PRO A 3 11.05 -19.82 -8.00
N ARG A 4 10.67 -21.00 -7.48
CA ARG A 4 9.35 -21.22 -6.85
C ARG A 4 9.08 -20.29 -5.65
N ASN A 5 10.11 -19.74 -5.03
CA ASN A 5 10.06 -18.81 -3.89
C ASN A 5 10.21 -17.32 -4.27
N TYR A 6 10.27 -16.98 -5.56
CA TYR A 6 10.49 -15.61 -5.98
C TYR A 6 9.34 -14.68 -5.54
N TYR A 7 8.09 -15.16 -5.62
CA TYR A 7 6.93 -14.37 -5.25
C TYR A 7 6.84 -14.17 -3.73
N GLU A 8 7.13 -15.19 -2.94
CA GLU A 8 7.28 -15.09 -1.48
C GLU A 8 8.36 -14.05 -1.12
N LEU A 9 9.53 -14.11 -1.75
CA LEU A 9 10.62 -13.15 -1.53
C LEU A 9 10.18 -11.72 -1.85
N MET A 10 9.46 -11.52 -2.96
CA MET A 10 8.95 -10.18 -3.33
C MET A 10 7.88 -9.69 -2.36
N ALA A 11 7.01 -10.57 -1.83
CA ALA A 11 6.02 -10.22 -0.82
C ALA A 11 6.67 -9.86 0.53
N GLU A 12 7.69 -10.61 0.97
CA GLU A 12 8.48 -10.29 2.16
C GLU A 12 9.20 -8.94 2.00
N TYR A 13 9.77 -8.70 0.82
CA TYR A 13 10.39 -7.42 0.50
C TYR A 13 9.38 -6.27 0.51
N ASN A 14 8.19 -6.46 -0.06
CA ASN A 14 7.12 -5.45 -0.06
C ASN A 14 6.77 -5.06 1.38
N LYS A 15 6.41 -6.04 2.22
CA LYS A 15 6.09 -5.82 3.64
C LYS A 15 7.22 -5.11 4.38
N TRP A 16 8.46 -5.49 4.13
CA TRP A 16 9.61 -4.85 4.77
C TRP A 16 9.77 -3.38 4.35
N MET A 17 9.64 -3.09 3.06
CA MET A 17 9.82 -1.74 2.53
C MET A 17 8.66 -0.83 2.90
N ASP A 18 7.42 -1.30 2.84
CA ASP A 18 6.26 -0.54 3.30
C ASP A 18 6.41 -0.20 4.78
N GLY A 19 6.78 -1.17 5.63
CA GLY A 19 7.08 -0.91 7.03
C GLY A 19 8.12 0.21 7.23
N LYS A 20 9.19 0.23 6.42
CA LYS A 20 10.21 1.29 6.47
C LYS A 20 9.69 2.65 6.00
N ILE A 21 8.90 2.67 4.93
CA ILE A 21 8.31 3.90 4.39
C ILE A 21 7.34 4.50 5.41
N TYR A 22 6.40 3.70 5.94
CA TYR A 22 5.44 4.14 6.94
C TYR A 22 6.12 4.59 8.24
N GLU A 23 7.19 3.92 8.69
CA GLU A 23 8.00 4.35 9.84
C GLU A 23 8.58 5.76 9.62
N LYS A 24 9.12 6.04 8.44
CA LYS A 24 9.65 7.38 8.11
C LYS A 24 8.53 8.42 7.96
N CYS A 25 7.43 8.07 7.33
CA CYS A 25 6.28 8.96 7.16
C CYS A 25 5.56 9.26 8.49
N ALA A 26 5.67 8.42 9.50
CA ALA A 26 5.13 8.65 10.84
C ALA A 26 5.83 9.82 11.57
N ALA A 27 7.09 10.11 11.23
CA ALA A 27 7.84 11.22 11.80
C ALA A 27 7.52 12.59 11.14
N ILE A 28 6.73 12.59 10.07
CA ILE A 28 6.31 13.81 9.35
C ILE A 28 4.99 14.30 9.96
N PRO A 29 4.85 15.59 10.32
CA PRO A 29 3.58 16.15 10.77
C PRO A 29 2.46 15.90 9.75
N ASP A 30 1.24 15.65 10.22
CA ASP A 30 0.11 15.30 9.34
C ASP A 30 -0.14 16.36 8.26
N SER A 31 -0.08 17.64 8.65
CA SER A 31 -0.23 18.78 7.73
C SER A 31 0.79 18.77 6.60
N ASP A 32 2.03 18.37 6.90
CA ASP A 32 3.11 18.33 5.92
C ASP A 32 3.00 17.09 5.03
N ARG A 33 2.61 15.94 5.60
CA ARG A 33 2.38 14.70 4.84
C ARG A 33 1.23 14.85 3.84
N LYS A 34 0.19 15.61 4.19
CA LYS A 34 -0.98 15.90 3.34
C LYS A 34 -0.80 17.12 2.42
N LYS A 35 0.28 17.87 2.59
CA LYS A 35 0.55 19.06 1.77
C LYS A 35 0.73 18.68 0.30
N ASP A 36 0.11 19.45 -0.60
CA ASP A 36 0.36 19.35 -2.04
C ASP A 36 1.77 19.86 -2.34
N MET A 37 2.62 18.95 -2.83
CA MET A 37 4.01 19.19 -3.20
C MET A 37 4.25 18.97 -4.71
N GLY A 38 3.18 18.91 -5.51
CA GLY A 38 3.26 18.71 -6.95
C GLY A 38 3.57 17.27 -7.39
N ALA A 39 3.43 16.28 -6.49
CA ALA A 39 3.49 14.87 -6.87
C ALA A 39 2.28 14.50 -7.75
N PHE A 40 2.34 13.34 -8.43
CA PHE A 40 1.21 12.89 -9.28
C PHE A 40 -0.10 12.78 -8.49
N PHE A 41 -0.05 12.26 -7.27
CA PHE A 41 -1.17 12.24 -6.32
C PHE A 41 -1.14 13.44 -5.35
N LYS A 42 -0.46 14.52 -5.71
CA LYS A 42 -0.30 15.78 -4.95
C LYS A 42 0.57 15.67 -3.70
N SER A 43 0.26 14.75 -2.79
CA SER A 43 0.90 14.66 -1.46
C SER A 43 1.53 13.29 -1.19
N ILE A 44 2.31 13.20 -0.11
CA ILE A 44 2.83 11.91 0.39
C ILE A 44 1.65 11.05 0.84
N HIS A 45 0.71 11.62 1.61
CA HIS A 45 -0.47 10.90 2.14
C HIS A 45 -1.31 10.26 1.03
N SER A 46 -1.59 11.02 -0.02
CA SER A 46 -2.40 10.55 -1.14
C SER A 46 -1.63 9.56 -2.02
N THR A 47 -0.29 9.64 -2.06
CA THR A 47 0.55 8.63 -2.72
C THR A 47 0.51 7.30 -1.97
N LEU A 48 0.58 7.31 -0.63
CA LEU A 48 0.45 6.11 0.18
C LEU A 48 -0.94 5.48 0.06
N ASN A 49 -2.00 6.29 0.03
CA ASN A 49 -3.35 5.82 -0.27
C ASN A 49 -3.45 5.15 -1.65
N HIS A 50 -2.72 5.67 -2.65
CA HIS A 50 -2.70 5.05 -3.97
C HIS A 50 -1.97 3.70 -3.98
N ILE A 51 -0.86 3.56 -3.25
CA ILE A 51 -0.14 2.29 -3.10
C ILE A 51 -1.08 1.25 -2.49
N TYR A 52 -1.72 1.58 -1.36
CA TYR A 52 -2.74 0.71 -0.75
C TYR A 52 -3.84 0.32 -1.74
N TYR A 53 -4.37 1.27 -2.50
CA TYR A 53 -5.37 0.98 -3.54
C TYR A 53 -4.85 -0.03 -4.58
N GLY A 54 -3.59 0.12 -5.01
CA GLY A 54 -2.94 -0.77 -5.97
C GLY A 54 -2.84 -2.20 -5.44
N ASP A 55 -2.45 -2.35 -4.19
CA ASP A 55 -2.31 -3.63 -3.52
C ASP A 55 -3.66 -4.33 -3.36
N VAL A 56 -4.71 -3.60 -2.93
CA VAL A 56 -6.07 -4.16 -2.84
C VAL A 56 -6.54 -4.60 -4.22
N ALA A 57 -6.31 -3.77 -5.24
CA ALA A 57 -6.73 -4.06 -6.60
C ALA A 57 -6.05 -5.34 -7.15
N TRP A 58 -4.77 -5.55 -6.87
CA TRP A 58 -4.08 -6.77 -7.29
C TRP A 58 -4.49 -7.98 -6.47
N LEU A 59 -4.56 -7.86 -5.15
CA LEU A 59 -4.92 -9.00 -4.30
C LEU A 59 -6.35 -9.50 -4.58
N GLU A 60 -7.33 -8.62 -4.78
CA GLU A 60 -8.70 -9.01 -5.18
C GLU A 60 -8.69 -9.86 -6.46
N ARG A 61 -7.89 -9.47 -7.46
CA ARG A 61 -7.78 -10.19 -8.73
C ARG A 61 -7.11 -11.54 -8.56
N LEU A 62 -6.04 -11.58 -7.77
CA LEU A 62 -5.21 -12.75 -7.59
C LEU A 62 -5.86 -13.80 -6.68
N ARG A 63 -6.59 -13.36 -5.65
CA ARG A 63 -7.30 -14.23 -4.70
C ARG A 63 -8.66 -14.68 -5.24
N ASP A 64 -9.46 -13.74 -5.73
CA ASP A 64 -10.89 -13.97 -5.99
C ASP A 64 -11.23 -13.97 -7.49
N GLY A 65 -10.28 -13.61 -8.37
CA GLY A 65 -10.55 -13.42 -9.79
C GLY A 65 -11.47 -12.23 -10.09
N THR A 66 -11.69 -11.35 -9.11
CA THR A 66 -12.59 -10.20 -9.22
C THR A 66 -11.88 -8.89 -8.91
N PHE A 67 -12.54 -7.76 -9.17
CA PHE A 67 -12.04 -6.45 -8.78
C PHE A 67 -13.22 -5.50 -8.62
N THR A 68 -13.23 -4.75 -7.51
CA THR A 68 -14.18 -3.67 -7.31
C THR A 68 -13.57 -2.34 -7.78
N PRO A 69 -14.04 -1.74 -8.88
CA PRO A 69 -13.49 -0.48 -9.37
C PRO A 69 -13.64 0.64 -8.34
N ARG A 70 -12.51 1.28 -8.01
CA ARG A 70 -12.48 2.52 -7.23
C ARG A 70 -11.79 3.60 -8.06
N ARG A 71 -12.14 4.86 -7.82
CA ARG A 71 -11.56 5.99 -8.55
C ARG A 71 -10.10 6.20 -8.10
N ILE A 72 -9.16 6.06 -9.03
CA ILE A 72 -7.74 6.33 -8.79
C ILE A 72 -7.55 7.79 -8.35
N GLY A 73 -6.70 8.00 -7.34
CA GLY A 73 -6.42 9.31 -6.75
C GLY A 73 -7.50 9.80 -5.77
N THR A 74 -8.36 8.90 -5.31
CA THR A 74 -9.24 9.15 -4.16
C THR A 74 -8.63 8.47 -2.93
N ASP A 75 -8.44 9.23 -1.86
CA ASP A 75 -7.89 8.70 -0.61
C ASP A 75 -8.96 7.84 0.07
N ALA A 76 -8.61 6.60 0.38
CA ALA A 76 -9.47 5.66 1.10
C ALA A 76 -9.49 5.98 2.60
N PHE A 77 -8.38 6.50 3.13
CA PHE A 77 -8.20 6.85 4.53
C PHE A 77 -7.68 8.27 4.66
N ASP A 78 -8.40 9.09 5.43
CA ASP A 78 -7.92 10.42 5.82
C ASP A 78 -6.93 10.33 6.98
N ASP A 79 -7.15 9.43 7.95
CA ASP A 79 -6.21 9.20 9.04
C ASP A 79 -5.02 8.33 8.61
N PHE A 80 -3.81 8.72 8.98
CA PHE A 80 -2.60 7.99 8.62
C PHE A 80 -2.42 6.71 9.43
N GLY A 81 -2.86 6.68 10.68
CA GLY A 81 -2.82 5.49 11.51
C GLY A 81 -3.73 4.40 10.95
N GLU A 82 -4.93 4.78 10.51
CA GLU A 82 -5.86 3.88 9.82
C GLU A 82 -5.28 3.36 8.49
N LEU A 83 -4.72 4.25 7.66
CA LEU A 83 -4.05 3.86 6.41
C LEU A 83 -2.92 2.86 6.66
N ARG A 84 -2.07 3.16 7.65
CA ARG A 84 -0.93 2.31 8.01
C ARG A 84 -1.39 0.94 8.49
N ALA A 85 -2.36 0.88 9.40
CA ALA A 85 -2.88 -0.38 9.90
C ALA A 85 -3.54 -1.21 8.78
N ALA A 86 -4.23 -0.55 7.85
CA ALA A 86 -4.82 -1.20 6.69
C ALA A 86 -3.73 -1.77 5.75
N GLN A 87 -2.66 -1.01 5.47
CA GLN A 87 -1.53 -1.50 4.68
C GLN A 87 -0.83 -2.69 5.37
N GLU A 88 -0.49 -2.58 6.65
CA GLU A 88 0.21 -3.64 7.37
C GLU A 88 -0.56 -4.97 7.34
N LYS A 89 -1.89 -4.89 7.46
CA LYS A 89 -2.80 -6.04 7.30
C LYS A 89 -2.78 -6.58 5.87
N LEU A 90 -2.84 -5.71 4.87
CA LEU A 90 -2.84 -6.11 3.47
C LEU A 90 -1.51 -6.76 3.06
N ASP A 91 -0.40 -6.27 3.59
CA ASP A 91 0.93 -6.88 3.41
C ASP A 91 0.98 -8.30 3.97
N ASP A 92 0.32 -8.56 5.11
CA ASP A 92 0.18 -9.90 5.66
C ASP A 92 -0.68 -10.80 4.76
N GLU A 93 -1.79 -10.28 4.23
CA GLU A 93 -2.64 -11.02 3.28
C GLU A 93 -1.91 -11.34 1.96
N ILE A 94 -1.11 -10.42 1.43
CA ILE A 94 -0.27 -10.64 0.24
C ILE A 94 0.79 -11.70 0.52
N LEU A 95 1.47 -11.62 1.67
CA LEU A 95 2.48 -12.60 2.07
C LEU A 95 1.87 -13.98 2.28
N GLU A 96 0.68 -14.08 2.87
CA GLU A 96 -0.05 -15.34 3.00
C GLU A 96 -0.45 -15.91 1.63
N TRP A 97 -0.96 -15.07 0.72
CA TRP A 97 -1.32 -15.50 -0.63
C TRP A 97 -0.12 -15.99 -1.46
N ALA A 98 1.06 -15.42 -1.23
CA ALA A 98 2.27 -15.77 -1.98
C ALA A 98 2.90 -17.11 -1.58
N ARG A 99 2.52 -17.68 -0.43
CA ARG A 99 2.98 -18.97 0.10
C ARG A 99 2.16 -20.14 -0.45
#